data_AF-A0A9P6A512-F1
#
_entry.id   AF-A0A9P6A512-F1
#
_cell.length_a   1.000
_cell.length_b   1.000
_cell.length_c   1.000
_cell.angle_alpha   90.00
_cell.angle_beta   90.00
_cell.angle_gamma   90.00
#
_symmetry.space_group_name_H-M   'P 1'
#
loop_
_entity.id
_entity.type
_entity.pdbx_description
1 polymer ?
#
loop_
_entity_poly.entity_id
_entity_poly.type
_entity_poly.pdbx_seq_one_letter_code
_entity_poly.pdbx_strand_id
1 'polypeptide(L)'
;MFTLRLDHSSAPKPTLKPVTLVVRPCSGITGEHDACIPQYTSRTEVRYAGGRSRASLAIEHFGQTFLLLSKEQKDEVDLHYRTSCQWELDHDDGRVFSCVCLKTVECKSDAQGLQACSECLQILVLHSFQVSISRTGASDERRKYIPFRNQSVATGKMFATNRGLGRFVQETILRKHDMLLDFTVALSSGAFDDNPSFIQLLEVMTAHHQRQARGRGFQNMQYVSDFDQFCHELQCVRPEAYRLFSSKFGG
;
A
#
# COMPACT_ATOMS: atom_id res chain seq x y z
N MET A 1 9.14 -88.95 -20.33
CA MET A 1 8.35 -87.90 -20.99
C MET A 1 7.93 -86.93 -19.90
N PHE A 2 8.23 -85.63 -20.03
CA PHE A 2 7.70 -84.44 -19.31
C PHE A 2 8.80 -83.40 -19.13
N THR A 3 9.03 -82.62 -20.19
CA THR A 3 9.78 -81.37 -20.17
C THR A 3 8.88 -80.25 -19.66
N LEU A 4 9.22 -79.68 -18.49
CA LEU A 4 8.57 -78.48 -17.95
C LEU A 4 9.11 -77.24 -18.70
N ARG A 5 8.26 -76.61 -19.52
CA ARG A 5 8.51 -75.29 -20.08
C ARG A 5 8.17 -74.24 -19.01
N LEU A 6 9.16 -73.44 -18.63
CA LEU A 6 8.96 -72.23 -17.85
C LEU A 6 8.63 -71.10 -18.82
N ASP A 7 7.35 -70.78 -18.96
CA ASP A 7 6.88 -69.62 -19.72
C ASP A 7 7.31 -68.34 -19.00
N HIS A 8 8.28 -67.63 -19.58
CA HIS A 8 8.62 -66.26 -19.20
C HIS A 8 7.50 -65.33 -19.68
N SER A 9 6.49 -65.14 -18.83
CA SER A 9 5.51 -64.06 -19.00
C SER A 9 6.19 -62.73 -18.74
N SER A 10 6.57 -62.02 -19.80
CA SER A 10 7.10 -60.66 -19.71
C SER A 10 5.94 -59.72 -19.38
N ALA A 11 5.95 -59.19 -18.15
CA ALA A 11 5.01 -58.15 -17.76
C ALA A 11 5.14 -56.94 -18.72
N PRO A 12 4.03 -56.39 -19.24
CA PRO A 12 4.08 -55.23 -20.12
C PRO A 12 4.62 -54.03 -19.35
N LYS A 13 5.69 -53.41 -19.89
CA LYS A 13 6.24 -52.15 -19.36
C LYS A 13 5.13 -51.10 -19.30
N PRO A 14 4.95 -50.39 -18.17
CA PRO A 14 3.96 -49.33 -18.08
C PRO A 14 4.29 -48.23 -19.08
N THR A 15 3.39 -48.01 -20.04
CA THR A 15 3.44 -46.90 -20.98
C THR A 15 3.21 -45.60 -20.20
N LEU A 16 4.27 -44.85 -19.96
CA LEU A 16 4.20 -43.50 -19.42
C LEU A 16 3.35 -42.65 -20.36
N LYS A 17 2.21 -42.13 -19.87
CA LYS A 17 1.40 -41.15 -20.61
C LYS A 17 2.30 -39.94 -20.94
N PRO A 18 2.28 -39.42 -22.18
CA PRO A 18 3.04 -38.23 -22.52
C PRO A 18 2.59 -37.08 -21.61
N VAL A 19 3.54 -36.47 -20.90
CA VAL A 19 3.31 -35.29 -20.07
C VAL A 19 3.04 -34.14 -21.02
N THR A 20 1.80 -33.69 -21.09
CA THR A 20 1.45 -32.48 -21.84
C THR A 20 1.97 -31.27 -21.08
N LEU A 21 2.97 -30.59 -21.62
CA LEU A 21 3.43 -29.33 -21.08
C LEU A 21 2.43 -28.22 -21.45
N VAL A 22 2.03 -27.43 -20.47
CA VAL A 22 1.14 -26.27 -20.65
C VAL A 22 1.89 -25.00 -20.27
N VAL A 23 1.85 -23.99 -21.14
CA VAL A 23 2.45 -22.68 -20.87
C VAL A 23 1.49 -21.84 -20.03
N ARG A 24 1.97 -21.35 -18.88
CA ARG A 24 1.17 -20.57 -17.92
C ARG A 24 1.89 -19.25 -17.59
N PRO A 25 1.18 -18.20 -17.15
CA PRO A 25 1.83 -16.96 -16.72
C PRO A 25 2.67 -17.19 -15.45
N CYS A 26 3.80 -16.50 -15.37
CA CYS A 26 4.64 -16.50 -14.17
C CYS A 26 3.88 -15.84 -13.01
N SER A 27 3.87 -16.47 -11.85
CA SER A 27 3.28 -15.91 -10.63
C SER A 27 4.16 -14.85 -9.95
N GLY A 28 5.45 -14.78 -10.31
CA GLY A 28 6.45 -14.17 -9.45
C GLY A 28 6.66 -14.96 -8.16
N ILE A 29 7.56 -14.49 -7.30
CA ILE A 29 7.74 -15.05 -5.95
C ILE A 29 6.74 -14.41 -4.99
N THR A 30 6.25 -15.22 -4.05
CA THR A 30 5.14 -14.92 -3.14
C THR A 30 5.46 -15.41 -1.74
N GLY A 31 4.55 -15.20 -0.78
CA GLY A 31 4.66 -15.75 0.57
C GLY A 31 4.82 -17.29 0.63
N GLU A 32 4.42 -18.01 -0.42
CA GLU A 32 4.64 -19.47 -0.53
C GLU A 32 6.11 -19.83 -0.73
N HIS A 33 6.89 -18.90 -1.31
CA HIS A 33 8.31 -19.08 -1.59
C HIS A 33 9.20 -18.62 -0.42
N ASP A 34 8.82 -17.50 0.23
CA ASP A 34 9.49 -16.98 1.42
C ASP A 34 8.49 -16.19 2.29
N ALA A 35 8.42 -16.53 3.57
CA ALA A 35 7.47 -15.95 4.52
C ALA A 35 7.67 -14.44 4.75
N CYS A 36 8.84 -13.88 4.44
CA CYS A 36 9.12 -12.44 4.58
C CYS A 36 8.54 -11.60 3.43
N ILE A 37 8.13 -12.21 2.30
CA ILE A 37 7.67 -11.48 1.12
C ILE A 37 6.45 -10.59 1.40
N PRO A 38 5.38 -11.05 2.06
CA PRO A 38 4.21 -10.21 2.36
C PRO A 38 4.56 -8.99 3.22
N GLN A 39 5.48 -9.16 4.19
CA GLN A 39 5.96 -8.04 5.00
C GLN A 39 6.78 -7.07 4.14
N TYR A 40 7.64 -7.59 3.27
CA TYR A 40 8.49 -6.77 2.41
C TYR A 40 7.68 -5.90 1.44
N THR A 41 6.68 -6.48 0.77
CA THR A 41 5.83 -5.77 -0.21
C THR A 41 4.93 -4.73 0.44
N SER A 42 4.47 -4.97 1.67
CA SER A 42 3.60 -4.02 2.40
C SER A 42 4.35 -2.80 2.95
N ARG A 43 5.61 -2.94 3.35
CA ARG A 43 6.40 -1.84 3.93
C ARG A 43 7.26 -1.05 2.95
N THR A 44 7.50 -1.60 1.77
CA THR A 44 8.36 -0.99 0.76
C THR A 44 7.48 -0.17 -0.18
N GLU A 45 7.78 1.11 -0.36
CA GLU A 45 6.94 2.01 -1.17
C GLU A 45 7.40 2.15 -2.62
N VAL A 46 8.60 1.62 -2.93
CA VAL A 46 9.16 1.69 -4.28
C VAL A 46 8.68 0.51 -5.12
N ARG A 47 8.41 0.76 -6.40
CA ARG A 47 8.06 -0.28 -7.37
C ARG A 47 9.26 -1.12 -7.81
N TYR A 48 10.46 -0.55 -7.85
CA TYR A 48 11.68 -1.22 -8.33
C TYR A 48 12.81 -1.11 -7.30
N ALA A 49 13.54 -2.22 -7.10
CA ALA A 49 14.60 -2.31 -6.12
C ALA A 49 15.76 -3.23 -6.59
N GLY A 50 16.81 -3.31 -5.77
CA GLY A 50 18.04 -4.03 -6.12
C GLY A 50 18.97 -3.28 -7.08
N GLY A 51 18.69 -2.00 -7.35
CA GLY A 51 19.51 -1.18 -8.23
C GLY A 51 20.86 -0.77 -7.63
N ARG A 52 21.76 -0.31 -8.50
CA ARG A 52 23.06 0.26 -8.10
C ARG A 52 22.86 1.53 -7.28
N SER A 53 23.80 1.86 -6.40
CA SER A 53 23.69 3.11 -5.63
C SER A 53 23.72 4.32 -6.56
N ARG A 54 22.81 5.28 -6.33
CA ARG A 54 22.82 6.56 -7.05
C ARG A 54 24.10 7.35 -6.82
N ALA A 55 24.69 7.21 -5.62
CA ALA A 55 25.95 7.86 -5.32
C ALA A 55 27.09 7.29 -6.19
N SER A 56 27.13 5.97 -6.38
CA SER A 56 28.12 5.35 -7.28
C SER A 56 27.87 5.73 -8.74
N LEU A 57 26.61 5.73 -9.18
CA LEU A 57 26.25 6.15 -10.55
C LEU A 57 26.60 7.62 -10.81
N ALA A 58 26.36 8.52 -9.86
CA ALA A 58 26.72 9.94 -9.98
C ALA A 58 28.24 10.13 -10.16
N ILE A 59 29.05 9.43 -9.37
CA ILE A 59 30.50 9.50 -9.44
C ILE A 59 31.01 8.91 -10.76
N GLU A 60 30.47 7.77 -11.18
CA GLU A 60 30.88 7.09 -12.42
C GLU A 60 30.57 7.90 -13.67
N HIS A 61 29.36 8.46 -13.77
CA HIS A 61 28.92 9.16 -14.99
C HIS A 61 29.34 10.64 -15.03
N PHE A 62 29.48 11.30 -13.88
CA PHE A 62 29.69 12.75 -13.82
C PHE A 62 30.89 13.19 -12.97
N GLY A 63 31.58 12.25 -12.30
CA GLY A 63 32.73 12.57 -11.45
C GLY A 63 32.40 13.38 -10.19
N GLN A 64 31.11 13.50 -9.83
CA GLN A 64 30.64 14.34 -8.73
C GLN A 64 29.67 13.58 -7.83
N THR A 65 29.49 14.06 -6.60
CA THR A 65 28.48 13.51 -5.70
C THR A 65 27.07 13.86 -6.19
N PHE A 66 26.11 12.96 -5.96
CA PHE A 66 24.72 13.14 -6.41
C PHE A 66 24.10 14.48 -5.98
N LEU A 67 24.50 15.04 -4.83
CA LEU A 67 23.98 16.31 -4.34
C LEU A 67 24.36 17.50 -5.23
N LEU A 68 25.57 17.49 -5.80
CA LEU A 68 26.12 18.58 -6.60
C LEU A 68 25.64 18.58 -8.06
N LEU A 69 25.04 17.48 -8.50
CA LEU A 69 24.51 17.35 -9.87
C LEU A 69 23.37 18.34 -10.15
N SER A 70 23.29 18.78 -11.41
CA SER A 70 22.12 19.51 -11.93
C SER A 70 20.87 18.64 -11.87
N LYS A 71 19.69 19.25 -12.11
CA LYS A 71 18.44 18.49 -12.14
C LYS A 71 18.45 17.44 -13.26
N GLU A 72 18.92 17.82 -14.43
CA GLU A 72 18.99 16.98 -15.63
C GLU A 72 19.93 15.79 -15.40
N GLN A 73 21.09 16.03 -14.80
CA GLN A 73 22.04 14.98 -14.43
C GLN A 73 21.46 14.04 -13.36
N LYS A 74 20.72 14.57 -12.38
CA LYS A 74 20.02 13.75 -11.37
C LYS A 74 18.96 12.86 -12.01
N ASP A 75 18.21 13.40 -12.97
CA ASP A 75 17.20 12.64 -13.71
C ASP A 75 17.85 11.51 -14.53
N GLU A 76 19.02 11.75 -15.14
CA GLU A 76 19.80 10.73 -15.85
C GLU A 76 20.30 9.63 -14.90
N VAL A 77 20.86 9.99 -13.74
CA VAL A 77 21.23 9.01 -12.70
C VAL A 77 20.01 8.22 -12.22
N ASP A 78 18.87 8.88 -12.04
CA ASP A 78 17.63 8.23 -11.63
C ASP A 78 17.10 7.25 -12.70
N LEU A 79 17.33 7.53 -13.99
CA LEU A 79 17.04 6.61 -15.08
C LEU A 79 17.99 5.40 -15.07
N HIS A 80 19.30 5.64 -14.91
CA HIS A 80 20.29 4.56 -14.76
C HIS A 80 20.02 3.67 -13.54
N TYR A 81 19.58 4.26 -12.43
CA TYR A 81 19.16 3.50 -11.26
C TYR A 81 18.02 2.53 -11.62
N ARG A 82 16.98 3.01 -12.30
CA ARG A 82 15.82 2.19 -12.67
C ARG A 82 16.21 1.02 -13.58
N THR A 83 17.03 1.27 -14.59
CA THR A 83 17.48 0.21 -15.52
C THR A 83 18.40 -0.81 -14.84
N SER A 84 19.06 -0.43 -13.75
CA SER A 84 19.89 -1.33 -12.94
C SER A 84 19.13 -2.15 -11.89
N CYS A 85 17.85 -1.88 -11.67
CA CYS A 85 17.04 -2.61 -10.68
C CYS A 85 16.90 -4.08 -11.08
N GLN A 86 16.93 -4.96 -10.08
CA GLN A 86 16.93 -6.41 -10.28
C GLN A 86 15.54 -7.02 -10.09
N TRP A 87 14.69 -6.38 -9.28
CA TRP A 87 13.32 -6.86 -9.05
C TRP A 87 12.30 -5.72 -9.00
N GLU A 88 11.07 -6.09 -9.35
CA GLU A 88 9.86 -5.28 -9.31
C GLU A 88 8.92 -5.81 -8.22
N LEU A 89 8.25 -4.88 -7.55
CA LEU A 89 7.28 -5.12 -6.49
C LEU A 89 5.87 -4.85 -7.01
N ASP A 90 5.04 -5.89 -6.95
CA ASP A 90 3.61 -5.80 -7.14
C ASP A 90 2.95 -5.73 -5.76
N HIS A 91 2.60 -4.52 -5.37
CA HIS A 91 2.00 -4.24 -4.06
C HIS A 91 0.56 -4.72 -3.97
N ASP A 92 -0.15 -4.82 -5.10
CA ASP A 92 -1.58 -5.15 -5.12
C ASP A 92 -1.79 -6.64 -4.83
N ASP A 93 -1.00 -7.50 -5.48
CA ASP A 93 -1.06 -8.95 -5.29
C ASP A 93 -0.01 -9.49 -4.29
N GLY A 94 0.86 -8.62 -3.76
CA GLY A 94 1.91 -9.00 -2.82
C GLY A 94 2.97 -9.92 -3.45
N ARG A 95 3.35 -9.65 -4.70
CA ARG A 95 4.28 -10.48 -5.48
C ARG A 95 5.57 -9.71 -5.77
N VAL A 96 6.64 -10.46 -6.01
CA VAL A 96 7.91 -9.90 -6.50
C VAL A 96 8.28 -10.58 -7.80
N PHE A 97 8.66 -9.79 -8.80
CA PHE A 97 9.10 -10.26 -10.10
C PHE A 97 10.55 -9.87 -10.35
N SER A 98 11.26 -10.69 -11.11
CA SER A 98 12.56 -10.29 -11.66
C SER A 98 12.32 -9.24 -12.74
N CYS A 99 13.19 -8.23 -12.83
CA CYS A 99 13.15 -7.27 -13.94
C CYS A 99 13.40 -7.94 -15.30
N VAL A 100 13.99 -9.13 -15.31
CA VAL A 100 14.18 -10.00 -16.49
C VAL A 100 13.26 -11.22 -16.48
N CYS A 101 12.10 -11.12 -15.81
CA CYS A 101 11.10 -12.19 -15.75
C CYS A 101 10.75 -12.74 -17.14
N LEU A 102 10.76 -14.06 -17.28
CA LEU A 102 10.37 -14.76 -18.51
C LEU A 102 8.87 -14.64 -18.86
N LYS A 103 8.07 -14.06 -17.96
CA LYS A 103 6.60 -13.83 -18.05
C LYS A 103 5.75 -15.10 -18.11
N THR A 104 6.31 -16.22 -18.55
CA THR A 104 5.63 -17.51 -18.69
C THR A 104 6.50 -18.66 -18.15
N VAL A 105 5.86 -19.76 -17.80
CA VAL A 105 6.47 -20.99 -17.28
C VAL A 105 5.81 -22.20 -17.92
N GLU A 106 6.59 -23.21 -18.26
CA GLU A 106 6.10 -24.51 -18.71
C GLU A 106 5.76 -25.39 -17.51
N CYS A 107 4.49 -25.78 -17.38
CA CYS A 107 3.97 -26.60 -16.30
C CYS A 107 3.57 -27.99 -16.81
N LYS A 108 3.68 -29.01 -15.95
CA LYS A 108 3.37 -30.41 -16.32
C LYS A 108 1.86 -30.71 -16.34
N SER A 109 1.05 -29.83 -15.77
CA SER A 109 -0.42 -29.96 -15.76
C SER A 109 -1.09 -28.63 -15.42
N ASP A 110 -2.35 -28.46 -15.82
CA ASP A 110 -3.18 -27.32 -15.44
C ASP A 110 -3.57 -27.30 -13.95
N ALA A 111 -3.45 -28.43 -13.26
CA ALA A 111 -3.77 -28.57 -11.84
C ALA A 111 -2.66 -28.01 -10.93
N GLN A 112 -1.46 -27.77 -11.47
CA GLN A 112 -0.41 -27.07 -10.74
C GLN A 112 -0.79 -25.58 -10.69
N GLY A 113 -0.83 -25.01 -9.49
CA GLY A 113 -1.00 -23.57 -9.29
C GLY A 113 0.02 -22.77 -10.09
N LEU A 114 -0.17 -21.45 -10.20
CA LEU A 114 0.78 -20.60 -10.90
C LEU A 114 2.17 -20.72 -10.26
N GLN A 115 3.21 -20.78 -11.08
CA GLN A 115 4.60 -20.98 -10.64
C GLN A 115 5.47 -19.78 -11.02
N ALA A 116 6.50 -19.52 -10.23
CA ALA A 116 7.52 -18.55 -10.55
C ALA A 116 8.46 -19.10 -11.64
N CYS A 117 8.89 -18.25 -12.56
CA CYS A 117 9.92 -18.61 -13.54
C CYS A 117 11.31 -18.65 -12.87
N SER A 118 12.28 -19.28 -13.54
CA SER A 118 13.66 -19.40 -13.05
C SER A 118 14.28 -18.04 -12.68
N GLU A 119 14.05 -17.02 -13.50
CA GLU A 119 14.55 -15.66 -13.25
C GLU A 119 13.94 -15.03 -11.99
N CYS A 120 12.66 -15.29 -11.71
CA CYS A 120 12.03 -14.83 -10.47
C CYS A 120 12.55 -15.59 -9.25
N LEU A 121 12.75 -16.91 -9.38
CA LEU A 121 13.30 -17.74 -8.32
C LEU A 121 14.75 -17.37 -7.98
N GLN A 122 15.55 -16.99 -8.97
CA GLN A 122 16.94 -16.54 -8.75
C GLN A 122 17.04 -15.31 -7.85
N ILE A 123 15.98 -14.49 -7.73
CA ILE A 123 15.99 -13.34 -6.81
C ILE A 123 16.17 -13.80 -5.35
N LEU A 124 15.62 -14.96 -4.98
CA LEU A 124 15.68 -15.48 -3.61
C LEU A 124 17.11 -15.78 -3.14
N VAL A 125 18.04 -16.02 -4.07
CA VAL A 125 19.45 -16.28 -3.76
C VAL A 125 20.31 -15.01 -3.79
N LEU A 126 19.76 -13.87 -4.22
CA LEU A 126 20.49 -12.60 -4.22
C LEU A 126 20.66 -12.10 -2.78
N HIS A 127 21.91 -11.92 -2.36
CA HIS A 127 22.21 -11.41 -1.02
C HIS A 127 21.55 -10.06 -0.74
N SER A 128 21.53 -9.15 -1.74
CA SER A 128 20.85 -7.86 -1.65
C SER A 128 19.35 -7.99 -1.41
N PHE A 129 18.71 -9.02 -1.99
CA PHE A 129 17.30 -9.31 -1.80
C PHE A 129 17.04 -9.89 -0.40
N GLN A 130 17.82 -10.88 0.03
CA GLN A 130 17.71 -11.49 1.36
C GLN A 130 17.86 -10.45 2.50
N VAL A 131 18.84 -9.56 2.38
CA VAL A 131 19.01 -8.42 3.30
C VAL A 131 17.83 -7.46 3.21
N SER A 132 17.26 -7.26 2.02
CA SER A 132 16.13 -6.37 1.83
C SER A 132 14.87 -6.91 2.47
N ILE A 133 14.52 -8.19 2.29
CA ILE A 133 13.27 -8.77 2.79
C ILE A 133 13.28 -8.98 4.31
N SER A 134 14.44 -9.32 4.89
CA SER A 134 14.60 -9.60 6.32
C SER A 134 14.48 -8.37 7.24
N ARG A 135 14.56 -7.16 6.68
CA ARG A 135 14.41 -5.92 7.47
C ARG A 135 12.98 -5.78 7.99
N THR A 136 12.85 -5.29 9.21
CA THR A 136 11.57 -4.83 9.74
C THR A 136 11.23 -3.45 9.19
N GLY A 137 9.92 -3.15 9.05
CA GLY A 137 9.46 -1.82 8.66
C GLY A 137 9.83 -0.75 9.66
N ALA A 138 9.90 0.50 9.19
CA ALA A 138 9.94 1.65 10.08
C ALA A 138 8.60 1.75 10.83
N SER A 139 8.63 2.15 12.10
CA SER A 139 7.41 2.56 12.81
C SER A 139 6.76 3.74 12.09
N ASP A 140 5.46 3.92 12.24
CA ASP A 140 4.71 5.00 11.58
C ASP A 140 5.29 6.39 11.89
N GLU A 141 5.76 6.61 13.12
CA GLU A 141 6.48 7.82 13.53
C GLU A 141 7.72 8.13 12.69
N ARG A 142 8.42 7.09 12.22
CA ARG A 142 9.65 7.20 11.42
C ARG A 142 9.39 7.24 9.92
N ARG A 143 8.18 6.86 9.46
CA ARG A 143 7.82 6.89 8.03
C ARG A 143 7.95 8.29 7.42
N LYS A 144 7.76 9.35 8.22
CA LYS A 144 7.96 10.75 7.80
C LYS A 144 9.39 11.06 7.30
N TYR A 145 10.38 10.23 7.64
CA TYR A 145 11.77 10.39 7.18
C TYR A 145 12.09 9.58 5.92
N ILE A 146 11.14 8.82 5.37
CA ILE A 146 11.32 8.15 4.08
C ILE A 146 11.54 9.24 3.02
N PRO A 147 12.64 9.19 2.23
CA PRO A 147 12.91 10.21 1.23
C PRO A 147 11.74 10.36 0.25
N PHE A 148 11.32 11.59 -0.03
CA PHE A 148 10.18 11.90 -0.91
C PHE A 148 10.26 11.23 -2.29
N ARG A 149 11.48 11.01 -2.80
CA ARG A 149 11.72 10.30 -4.08
C ARG A 149 11.31 8.82 -4.08
N ASN A 150 11.24 8.20 -2.91
CA ASN A 150 10.82 6.82 -2.74
C ASN A 150 9.32 6.71 -2.46
N GLN A 151 8.63 7.85 -2.29
CA GLN A 151 7.20 7.92 -2.08
C GLN A 151 6.51 8.12 -3.43
N SER A 152 5.49 7.33 -3.75
CA SER A 152 4.71 7.54 -4.97
C SER A 152 3.68 8.66 -4.77
N VAL A 153 4.10 9.91 -4.99
CA VAL A 153 3.23 11.08 -4.91
C VAL A 153 2.05 10.98 -5.88
N ALA A 154 2.27 10.41 -7.05
CA ALA A 154 1.23 10.21 -8.06
C ALA A 154 0.14 9.27 -7.54
N THR A 155 0.53 8.11 -6.98
CA THR A 155 -0.41 7.15 -6.38
C THR A 155 -1.17 7.78 -5.21
N GLY A 156 -0.49 8.51 -4.33
CA GLY A 156 -1.13 9.21 -3.21
C GLY A 156 -2.16 10.25 -3.67
N LYS A 157 -1.84 11.04 -4.69
CA LYS A 157 -2.78 12.01 -5.29
C LYS A 157 -3.98 11.33 -5.93
N MET A 158 -3.78 10.23 -6.66
CA MET A 158 -4.88 9.46 -7.25
C MET A 158 -5.80 8.89 -6.18
N PHE A 159 -5.25 8.28 -5.14
CA PHE A 159 -6.01 7.77 -4.01
C PHE A 159 -6.82 8.87 -3.33
N ALA A 160 -6.19 10.00 -3.01
CA ALA A 160 -6.86 11.16 -2.43
C ALA A 160 -8.01 11.64 -3.32
N THR A 161 -7.77 11.78 -4.63
CA THR A 161 -8.78 12.23 -5.59
C THR A 161 -9.97 11.26 -5.65
N ASN A 162 -9.71 9.96 -5.74
CA ASN A 162 -10.76 8.93 -5.78
C ASN A 162 -11.58 8.87 -4.48
N ARG A 163 -11.03 9.33 -3.36
CA ARG A 163 -11.71 9.46 -2.07
C ARG A 163 -12.37 10.82 -1.86
N GLY A 164 -12.37 11.70 -2.87
CA GLY A 164 -12.90 13.07 -2.75
C GLY A 164 -12.01 14.01 -1.93
N LEU A 165 -10.82 13.58 -1.54
CA LEU A 165 -9.82 14.32 -0.77
C LEU A 165 -8.80 15.05 -1.66
N GLY A 166 -8.93 14.99 -2.98
CA GLY A 166 -7.94 15.58 -3.90
C GLY A 166 -7.73 17.07 -3.67
N ARG A 167 -8.82 17.82 -3.49
CA ARG A 167 -8.76 19.26 -3.17
C ARG A 167 -8.09 19.49 -1.81
N PHE A 168 -8.48 18.72 -0.79
CA PHE A 168 -7.88 18.81 0.55
C PHE A 168 -6.37 18.60 0.49
N VAL A 169 -5.92 17.48 -0.06
CA VAL A 169 -4.48 17.17 -0.18
C VAL A 169 -3.72 18.23 -0.99
N GLN A 170 -4.31 18.78 -2.04
CA GLN A 170 -3.67 19.82 -2.85
C GLN A 170 -3.58 21.18 -2.14
N GLU A 171 -4.62 21.58 -1.40
CA GLU A 171 -4.65 22.83 -0.63
C GLU A 171 -3.76 22.75 0.62
N THR A 172 -3.68 21.58 1.25
CA THR A 172 -2.92 21.32 2.46
C THR A 172 -1.42 21.17 2.20
N ILE A 173 -0.99 20.48 1.13
CA ILE A 173 0.44 20.32 0.81
C ILE A 173 1.10 21.66 0.43
N LEU A 174 0.34 22.61 -0.13
CA LEU A 174 0.86 23.90 -0.59
C LEU A 174 0.88 24.98 0.50
N ARG A 175 0.21 24.78 1.63
CA ARG A 175 0.17 25.74 2.75
C ARG A 175 1.05 25.23 3.89
N LYS A 176 2.04 26.01 4.31
CA LYS A 176 3.00 25.66 5.39
C LYS A 176 2.36 25.42 6.77
N HIS A 177 1.10 25.79 6.95
CA HIS A 177 0.31 25.56 8.16
C HIS A 177 -1.14 25.45 7.72
N ASP A 178 -1.73 24.27 7.87
CA ASP A 178 -3.14 24.04 7.56
C ASP A 178 -3.84 23.56 8.82
N MET A 179 -4.63 24.44 9.43
CA MET A 179 -5.43 24.14 10.62
C MET A 179 -6.25 22.87 10.43
N LEU A 180 -6.70 22.55 9.21
CA LEU A 180 -7.47 21.33 8.96
C LEU A 180 -6.60 20.08 9.04
N LEU A 181 -5.34 20.14 8.64
CA LEU A 181 -4.40 19.04 8.80
C LEU A 181 -4.08 18.83 10.28
N ASP A 182 -3.76 19.91 11.00
CA ASP A 182 -3.47 19.84 12.43
C ASP A 182 -4.67 19.30 13.23
N PHE A 183 -5.88 19.79 12.89
CA PHE A 183 -7.12 19.30 13.45
C PHE A 183 -7.33 17.81 13.16
N THR A 184 -7.11 17.36 11.92
CA THR A 184 -7.27 15.95 11.54
C THR A 184 -6.25 15.07 12.26
N VAL A 185 -5.00 15.52 12.38
CA VAL A 185 -3.96 14.80 13.12
C VAL A 185 -4.33 14.70 14.59
N ALA A 186 -4.70 15.81 15.24
CA ALA A 186 -5.14 15.85 16.63
C ALA A 186 -6.36 14.96 16.89
N LEU A 187 -7.35 14.99 16.00
CA LEU A 187 -8.52 14.13 16.06
C LEU A 187 -8.14 12.65 15.97
N SER A 188 -7.29 12.29 15.00
CA SER A 188 -6.85 10.90 14.81
C SER A 188 -5.94 10.38 15.93
N SER A 189 -5.26 11.27 16.66
CA SER A 189 -4.44 10.92 17.81
C SER A 189 -5.22 10.84 19.12
N GLY A 190 -6.55 11.05 19.11
CA GLY A 190 -7.39 11.03 20.30
C GLY A 190 -7.26 12.29 21.18
N ALA A 191 -6.77 13.41 20.65
CA ALA A 191 -6.54 14.63 21.44
C ALA A 191 -7.83 15.25 22.02
N PHE A 192 -9.00 14.79 21.58
CA PHE A 192 -10.32 15.25 22.01
C PHE A 192 -11.13 14.16 22.73
N ASP A 193 -10.52 13.02 23.07
CA ASP A 193 -11.23 11.88 23.70
C ASP A 193 -11.81 12.27 25.07
N ASP A 194 -11.15 13.18 25.80
CA ASP A 194 -11.63 13.74 27.07
C ASP A 194 -12.77 14.77 26.89
N ASN A 195 -13.10 15.14 25.64
CA ASN A 195 -14.16 16.10 25.33
C ASN A 195 -15.07 15.57 24.19
N PRO A 196 -15.86 14.51 24.47
CA PRO A 196 -16.68 13.84 23.46
C PRO A 196 -17.80 14.75 22.92
N SER A 197 -18.30 15.70 23.70
CA SER A 197 -19.34 16.64 23.26
C SER A 197 -18.86 17.56 22.14
N PHE A 198 -17.58 17.95 22.11
CA PHE A 198 -17.00 18.70 21.00
C PHE A 198 -16.98 17.90 19.70
N ILE A 199 -16.60 16.62 19.75
CA ILE A 199 -16.59 15.75 18.57
C ILE A 199 -18.02 15.50 18.07
N GLN A 200 -18.95 15.22 18.98
CA GLN A 200 -20.36 15.00 18.64
C GLN A 200 -21.04 16.27 18.10
N LEU A 201 -20.63 17.47 18.55
CA LEU A 201 -21.05 18.72 17.92
C LEU A 201 -20.63 18.78 16.44
N LEU A 202 -19.41 18.37 16.10
CA LEU A 202 -18.96 18.33 14.71
C LEU A 202 -19.75 17.32 13.88
N GLU A 203 -20.11 16.17 14.45
CA GLU A 203 -20.98 15.17 13.82
C GLU A 203 -22.37 15.73 13.55
N VAL A 204 -22.97 16.39 14.54
CA VAL A 204 -24.27 17.07 14.45
C VAL A 204 -24.24 18.14 13.35
N MET A 205 -23.20 18.99 13.32
CA MET A 205 -23.04 20.01 12.30
C MET A 205 -22.89 19.42 10.88
N THR A 206 -22.16 18.31 10.77
CA THR A 206 -22.00 17.60 9.50
C THR A 206 -23.34 17.01 9.03
N ALA A 207 -24.09 16.36 9.93
CA ALA A 207 -25.41 15.83 9.63
C ALA A 207 -26.42 16.93 9.25
N HIS A 208 -26.36 18.07 9.94
CA HIS A 208 -27.17 19.25 9.63
C HIS A 208 -26.91 19.75 8.21
N HIS A 209 -25.64 19.93 7.84
CA HIS A 209 -25.25 20.33 6.48
C HIS A 209 -25.72 19.31 5.42
N GLN A 210 -25.55 18.01 5.67
CA GLN A 210 -26.00 16.95 4.76
C GLN A 210 -27.53 16.94 4.57
N ARG A 211 -28.31 17.20 5.62
CA ARG A 211 -29.78 17.29 5.54
C ARG A 211 -30.23 18.52 4.75
N GLN A 212 -29.61 19.68 4.99
CA GLN A 212 -29.85 20.89 4.21
C GLN A 212 -29.57 20.68 2.72
N ALA A 213 -28.42 20.07 2.38
CA ALA A 213 -28.04 19.78 1.00
C ALA A 213 -29.05 18.85 0.30
N ARG A 214 -29.77 18.02 1.06
CA ARG A 214 -30.84 17.12 0.56
C ARG A 214 -32.23 17.73 0.63
N GLY A 215 -32.36 19.01 1.01
CA GLY A 215 -33.65 19.68 1.19
C GLY A 215 -34.52 19.11 2.30
N ARG A 216 -33.94 18.40 3.28
CA ARG A 216 -34.67 17.83 4.42
C ARG A 216 -34.61 18.77 5.61
N GLY A 217 -35.75 18.96 6.28
CA GLY A 217 -35.81 19.66 7.56
C GLY A 217 -35.10 18.90 8.69
N PHE A 218 -34.92 19.56 9.83
CA PHE A 218 -34.23 19.00 11.00
C PHE A 218 -35.13 18.23 11.96
N GLN A 219 -36.41 18.10 11.63
CA GLN A 219 -37.35 17.30 12.41
C GLN A 219 -36.85 15.86 12.51
N ASN A 220 -36.95 15.25 13.69
CA ASN A 220 -36.45 13.90 13.97
C ASN A 220 -34.95 13.71 13.66
N MET A 221 -34.14 14.76 13.89
CA MET A 221 -32.70 14.57 13.98
C MET A 221 -32.37 13.87 15.29
N GLN A 222 -31.64 12.77 15.21
CA GLN A 222 -31.10 12.12 16.39
C GLN A 222 -29.80 12.81 16.77
N TYR A 223 -29.72 13.22 18.02
CA TYR A 223 -28.53 13.80 18.63
C TYR A 223 -27.81 12.72 19.42
N VAL A 224 -26.48 12.80 19.44
CA VAL A 224 -25.60 11.86 20.13
C VAL A 224 -25.56 12.22 21.62
N SER A 225 -25.34 11.24 22.52
CA SER A 225 -25.65 11.37 23.95
C SER A 225 -24.91 12.50 24.68
N ASP A 226 -23.62 12.68 24.45
CA ASP A 226 -22.82 13.67 25.17
C ASP A 226 -23.08 15.09 24.66
N PHE A 227 -23.42 15.22 23.38
CA PHE A 227 -23.91 16.48 22.82
C PHE A 227 -25.27 16.86 23.40
N ASP A 228 -26.22 15.92 23.47
CA ASP A 228 -27.54 16.17 24.05
C ASP A 228 -27.44 16.53 25.54
N GLN A 229 -26.58 15.82 26.28
CA GLN A 229 -26.29 16.16 27.67
C GLN A 229 -25.69 17.57 27.81
N PHE A 230 -24.72 17.93 26.98
CA PHE A 230 -24.17 19.28 26.97
C PHE A 230 -25.24 20.36 26.69
N CYS A 231 -26.13 20.11 25.73
CA CYS A 231 -27.26 20.98 25.43
C CYS A 231 -28.22 21.11 26.62
N HIS A 232 -28.54 20.00 27.28
CA HIS A 232 -29.35 19.98 28.50
C HIS A 232 -28.72 20.79 29.63
N GLU A 233 -27.43 20.58 29.91
CA GLU A 233 -26.69 21.34 30.92
C GLU A 233 -26.68 22.84 30.59
N LEU A 234 -26.44 23.21 29.33
CA LEU A 234 -26.48 24.60 28.88
C LEU A 234 -27.87 25.22 29.09
N GLN A 235 -28.93 24.47 28.83
CA GLN A 235 -30.31 24.89 29.06
C GLN A 235 -30.59 25.10 30.55
N CYS A 236 -30.12 24.20 31.42
CA CYS A 236 -30.26 24.31 32.87
C CYS A 236 -29.52 25.53 33.44
N VAL A 237 -28.32 25.82 32.93
CA VAL A 237 -27.49 26.94 33.43
C VAL A 237 -28.01 28.29 32.92
N ARG A 238 -28.28 28.40 31.61
CA ARG A 238 -28.75 29.62 30.94
C ARG A 238 -29.62 29.27 29.71
N PRO A 239 -30.96 29.25 29.85
CA PRO A 239 -31.87 28.95 28.72
C PRO A 239 -31.68 29.87 27.51
N GLU A 240 -31.31 31.13 27.73
CA GLU A 240 -31.01 32.09 26.67
C GLU A 240 -29.78 31.70 25.85
N ALA A 241 -28.72 31.22 26.52
CA ALA A 241 -27.52 30.74 25.85
C ALA A 241 -27.81 29.48 25.03
N TYR A 242 -28.61 28.56 25.57
CA TYR A 242 -29.06 27.38 24.82
C TYR A 242 -29.88 27.75 23.57
N ARG A 243 -30.84 28.68 23.67
CA ARG A 243 -31.61 29.14 22.50
C ARG A 243 -30.70 29.73 21.41
N LEU A 244 -29.70 30.52 21.79
CA LEU A 244 -28.72 31.06 20.85
C LEU A 244 -27.88 29.94 20.23
N PHE A 245 -27.38 29.01 21.05
CA PHE A 245 -26.58 27.88 20.61
C PHE A 245 -27.35 26.97 19.63
N SER A 246 -28.55 26.52 20.01
CA SER A 246 -29.45 25.69 19.21
C SER A 246 -29.74 26.33 17.84
N SER A 247 -29.95 27.66 17.81
CA SER A 247 -30.19 28.38 16.55
C SER A 247 -29.02 28.34 15.56
N LYS A 248 -27.79 28.11 16.05
CA LYS A 248 -26.56 28.12 15.25
C LYS A 248 -26.04 26.72 14.95
N PHE A 249 -26.14 25.82 15.93
CA PHE A 249 -25.48 24.52 15.91
C PHE A 249 -26.46 23.34 15.89
N GLY A 250 -27.76 23.59 16.03
CA GLY A 250 -28.75 22.55 16.31
C GLY A 250 -28.71 22.08 17.76
N GLY A 251 -29.60 21.14 18.09
CA GLY A 251 -29.83 20.67 19.47
C GLY A 251 -31.05 21.30 20.11
#